data_AF-A0A1M5TTY8-F1
#
_entry.id   AF-A0A1M5TTY8-F1
#
_cell.length_a   1.000
_cell.length_b   1.000
_cell.length_c   1.000
_cell.angle_alpha   90.00
_cell.angle_beta   90.00
_cell.angle_gamma   90.00
#
_symmetry.space_group_name_H-M   'P 1'
#
loop_
_entity.id
_entity.type
_entity.pdbx_description
1 polymer ?
#
loop_
_entity_poly.entity_id
_entity_poly.type
_entity_poly.pdbx_seq_one_letter_code
_entity_poly.pdbx_strand_id
1 'polypeptide(L)'
;FKARPVYLSRDDRIEAHFTTCFISLIIYRILEKKLGEKYTCHEILTQLREMNFYQVKGEGYIPTYTRNDLTDDLHEAFGFRTDYQIVSTQQMKNIFKATKK
;
A
#
# COMPACT_ATOMS: atom_id res chain seq x y z
N PHE A 1 5.09 -19.13 -48.27
CA PHE A 1 5.18 -18.91 -46.83
C PHE A 1 3.79 -18.89 -46.22
N LYS A 2 3.36 -19.99 -45.57
CA LYS A 2 2.14 -19.98 -44.74
C LYS A 2 2.58 -19.61 -43.33
N ALA A 3 2.46 -18.34 -42.98
CA ALA A 3 2.54 -17.95 -41.57
C ALA A 3 1.30 -18.52 -40.88
N ARG A 4 1.49 -19.49 -39.98
CA ARG A 4 0.41 -19.90 -39.06
C ARG A 4 0.19 -18.74 -38.09
N PRO A 5 -1.04 -18.22 -37.92
CA PRO A 5 -1.30 -17.26 -36.88
C PRO A 5 -1.10 -17.96 -35.54
N VAL A 6 -0.03 -17.60 -34.83
CA VAL A 6 0.24 -18.13 -33.50
C VAL A 6 -0.62 -17.31 -32.55
N TYR A 7 -1.82 -17.81 -32.24
CA TYR A 7 -2.64 -17.29 -31.14
C TYR A 7 -1.95 -17.66 -29.83
N LEU A 8 -0.96 -16.86 -29.45
CA LEU A 8 -0.19 -17.01 -28.22
C LEU A 8 -0.82 -16.18 -27.09
N SER A 9 -2.16 -16.19 -26.98
CA SER A 9 -2.87 -15.82 -25.76
C SER A 9 -3.25 -17.13 -25.07
N ARG A 10 -2.40 -17.60 -24.14
CA ARG A 10 -2.87 -18.63 -23.21
C ARG A 10 -3.93 -17.98 -22.34
N ASP A 11 -5.17 -18.47 -22.39
CA ASP A 11 -6.28 -17.97 -21.59
C ASP A 11 -5.90 -17.85 -20.11
N ASP A 12 -5.13 -18.81 -19.59
CA ASP A 12 -4.52 -18.78 -18.25
C ASP A 12 -3.84 -17.45 -17.90
N ARG A 13 -3.12 -16.83 -18.85
CA ARG A 13 -2.41 -15.56 -18.63
C ARG A 13 -3.36 -14.37 -18.60
N ILE A 14 -4.41 -14.42 -19.41
CA ILE A 14 -5.45 -13.37 -19.43
C ILE A 14 -6.22 -13.41 -18.12
N GLU A 15 -6.64 -14.61 -17.70
CA GLU A 15 -7.31 -14.84 -16.42
C GLU A 15 -6.43 -14.38 -15.25
N ALA A 16 -5.17 -14.81 -15.19
CA ALA A 16 -4.26 -14.40 -14.14
C ALA A 16 -4.07 -12.87 -14.06
N HIS A 17 -3.93 -12.19 -15.20
CA HIS A 17 -3.82 -10.72 -15.24
C HIS A 17 -5.10 -10.06 -14.75
N PHE A 18 -6.27 -10.49 -15.28
CA PHE A 18 -7.56 -9.94 -14.92
C PHE A 18 -7.86 -10.12 -13.43
N THR A 19 -7.68 -11.32 -12.89
CA THR A 19 -7.88 -11.61 -11.47
C THR A 19 -6.96 -10.77 -10.59
N THR A 20 -5.69 -10.61 -10.97
CA THR A 20 -4.74 -9.76 -10.23
C THR A 20 -5.18 -8.30 -10.22
N CYS A 21 -5.58 -7.76 -11.37
CA CYS A 21 -6.09 -6.40 -11.48
C CYS A 21 -7.38 -6.21 -10.68
N PHE A 22 -8.30 -7.16 -10.77
CA PHE A 22 -9.56 -7.13 -10.04
C PHE A 22 -9.33 -7.13 -8.52
N ILE A 23 -8.50 -8.04 -8.00
CA ILE A 23 -8.14 -8.08 -6.57
C ILE A 23 -7.50 -6.76 -6.13
N SER A 24 -6.59 -6.21 -6.93
CA SER A 24 -5.95 -4.92 -6.64
C SER A 24 -6.99 -3.80 -6.50
N LEU A 25 -7.95 -3.72 -7.43
CA LEU A 25 -9.04 -2.74 -7.39
C LEU A 25 -9.96 -2.94 -6.18
N ILE A 26 -10.27 -4.19 -5.82
CA ILE A 26 -11.07 -4.51 -4.64
C ILE A 26 -10.36 -4.06 -3.37
N ILE A 27 -9.06 -4.30 -3.24
CA ILE A 27 -8.27 -3.83 -2.08
C ILE A 27 -8.36 -2.31 -1.96
N TYR A 28 -8.21 -1.57 -3.07
CA TYR A 28 -8.31 -0.11 -3.05
C TYR A 28 -9.70 0.38 -2.67
N ARG A 29 -10.76 -0.28 -3.15
CA ARG A 29 -12.15 0.06 -2.76
C ARG A 29 -12.43 -0.22 -1.29
N ILE A 30 -11.90 -1.30 -0.73
CA ILE A 30 -12.01 -1.59 0.70
C ILE A 30 -11.32 -0.50 1.52
N LEU A 31 -10.13 -0.08 1.09
CA LEU A 31 -9.37 0.97 1.77
C LEU A 31 -10.10 2.33 1.71
N GLU A 32 -10.61 2.71 0.54
CA GLU A 32 -11.42 3.92 0.34
C GLU A 32 -12.66 3.93 1.26
N LYS A 33 -13.39 2.81 1.34
CA LYS A 33 -14.52 2.65 2.26
C LYS A 33 -14.12 2.75 3.73
N LYS A 34 -12.96 2.18 4.11
CA LYS A 34 -12.44 2.27 5.49
C LYS A 34 -12.08 3.71 5.89
N LEU A 35 -11.71 4.54 4.92
CA LEU A 35 -11.44 5.97 5.09
C LEU A 35 -12.70 6.85 4.94
N GLY A 36 -13.88 6.24 4.94
CA GLY A 36 -15.16 6.97 4.85
C GLY A 36 -15.38 7.66 3.51
N GLU A 37 -14.72 7.19 2.43
CA GLU A 37 -14.83 7.76 1.08
C GLU A 37 -14.45 9.25 0.99
N LYS A 38 -13.66 9.75 1.94
CA LYS A 38 -13.17 11.13 1.96
C LYS A 38 -12.13 11.41 0.87
N TYR A 39 -11.43 10.37 0.41
CA TYR A 39 -10.32 10.46 -0.53
C TYR A 39 -10.52 9.50 -1.68
N THR A 40 -10.09 9.88 -2.88
CA THR A 40 -10.09 9.02 -4.06
C THR A 40 -9.03 7.93 -3.95
N CYS A 41 -9.25 6.81 -4.64
CA CYS A 41 -8.24 5.77 -4.80
C CYS A 41 -6.88 6.31 -5.29
N HIS A 42 -6.88 7.34 -6.14
CA HIS A 42 -5.63 7.94 -6.65
C HIS A 42 -4.86 8.68 -5.53
N GLU A 43 -5.53 9.50 -4.74
CA GLU A 43 -4.92 10.23 -3.62
C GLU A 43 -4.33 9.27 -2.59
N ILE A 44 -5.10 8.23 -2.22
CA ILE A 44 -4.65 7.20 -1.29
C ILE A 44 -3.37 6.51 -1.80
N LEU A 45 -3.35 6.14 -3.09
CA LEU A 45 -2.20 5.45 -3.68
C LEU A 45 -0.97 6.35 -3.78
N THR A 46 -1.16 7.60 -4.19
CA THR A 46 -0.08 8.58 -4.27
C THR A 46 0.53 8.79 -2.88
N GLN A 47 -0.31 9.03 -1.87
CA GLN A 47 0.15 9.21 -0.49
C GLN A 47 0.92 7.98 0.02
N LEU A 48 0.38 6.77 -0.14
CA LEU A 48 1.04 5.55 0.33
C LEU A 48 2.40 5.32 -0.35
N ARG A 49 2.55 5.71 -1.62
CA ARG A 49 3.85 5.63 -2.33
C ARG A 49 4.86 6.65 -1.82
N GLU A 50 4.39 7.82 -1.37
CA GLU A 50 5.24 8.88 -0.85
C GLU A 50 5.64 8.66 0.61
N MET A 51 4.90 7.83 1.36
CA MET A 51 5.20 7.44 2.75
C MET A 51 6.46 6.57 2.86
N ASN A 52 7.62 7.21 2.69
CA ASN A 52 8.95 6.61 2.74
C ASN A 52 9.63 6.84 4.09
N PHE A 53 10.68 6.06 4.34
CA PHE A 53 11.44 6.10 5.58
C PHE A 53 12.94 6.02 5.31
N TYR A 54 13.71 6.83 6.03
CA TYR A 54 15.16 6.75 6.09
C TYR A 54 15.59 5.91 7.29
N GLN A 55 16.36 4.84 7.06
CA GLN A 55 16.84 3.98 8.13
C GLN A 55 18.10 4.57 8.77
N VAL A 56 18.05 4.80 10.08
CA VAL A 56 19.21 5.17 10.91
C VAL A 56 19.68 3.94 11.65
N LYS A 57 20.88 3.45 11.30
CA LYS A 57 21.45 2.23 11.87
C LYS A 57 21.59 2.37 13.39
N GLY A 58 20.94 1.48 14.13
CA GLY A 58 20.97 1.45 15.60
C GLY A 58 19.86 2.24 16.28
N GLU A 59 19.20 3.17 15.59
CA GLU A 59 18.18 4.05 16.19
C GLU A 59 16.76 3.71 15.69
N GLY A 60 16.58 3.49 14.39
CA GLY A 60 15.27 3.18 13.81
C GLY A 60 15.07 3.78 12.43
N TYR A 61 13.88 4.36 12.22
CA TYR A 61 13.42 4.88 10.94
C TYR A 61 12.91 6.30 11.12
N ILE A 62 13.39 7.23 10.29
CA ILE A 62 12.88 8.59 10.22
C ILE A 62 11.89 8.65 9.06
N PRO A 63 10.61 9.00 9.27
CA PRO A 63 9.68 9.22 8.17
C PRO A 63 10.16 10.38 7.30
N THR A 64 10.14 10.20 5.98
CA THR A 64 10.54 11.21 4.99
C THR A 64 9.35 11.77 4.23
N TYR A 65 8.16 11.66 4.80
CA TYR A 65 6.91 12.19 4.26
C TYR A 65 6.33 13.22 5.22
N THR A 66 5.46 14.08 4.69
CA THR A 66 4.80 15.12 5.47
C THR A 66 3.44 14.63 5.95
N ARG A 67 3.14 14.92 7.22
CA ARG A 67 1.81 14.67 7.80
C ARG A 67 0.77 15.59 7.16
N ASN A 68 -0.37 15.01 6.81
CA ASN A 68 -1.58 15.67 6.33
C ASN A 68 -2.83 14.92 6.83
N ASP A 69 -4.02 15.43 6.49
CA ASP A 69 -5.30 14.85 6.89
C ASP A 69 -5.43 13.38 6.49
N LEU A 70 -4.97 13.01 5.28
CA LEU A 70 -4.99 11.63 4.81
C LEU A 70 -4.07 10.72 5.63
N THR A 71 -2.87 11.17 6.00
CA THR A 71 -1.99 10.37 6.87
C THR A 71 -2.56 10.21 8.28
N ASP A 72 -3.25 11.23 8.80
CA ASP A 72 -3.88 11.15 10.11
C ASP A 72 -5.06 10.17 10.11
N ASP A 73 -5.93 10.26 9.09
CA ASP A 73 -7.04 9.32 8.91
C ASP A 73 -6.53 7.89 8.71
N LEU A 74 -5.42 7.69 7.99
CA LEU A 74 -4.75 6.39 7.87
C LEU A 74 -4.26 5.89 9.23
N HIS A 75 -3.57 6.71 10.00
CA HIS A 75 -3.06 6.29 11.31
C HIS A 75 -4.18 5.97 12.29
N GLU A 76 -5.27 6.72 12.27
CA GLU A 76 -6.46 6.45 13.08
C GLU A 76 -7.14 5.14 12.66
N ALA A 77 -7.39 4.96 11.37
CA ALA A 77 -8.06 3.77 10.84
C ALA A 77 -7.28 2.46 11.08
N PHE A 78 -5.96 2.52 11.22
CA PHE A 78 -5.10 1.36 11.42
C PHE A 78 -4.49 1.26 12.83
N GLY A 79 -4.67 2.27 13.69
CA GLY A 79 -4.31 2.23 15.10
C GLY A 79 -2.80 2.27 15.38
N PHE A 80 -1.99 2.75 14.43
CA PHE A 80 -0.56 2.96 14.66
C PHE A 80 -0.05 4.21 13.94
N ARG A 81 0.95 4.85 14.55
CA ARG A 81 1.60 6.07 14.06
C ARG A 81 2.97 5.74 13.49
N THR A 82 3.34 6.45 12.42
CA THR A 82 4.64 6.33 11.76
C THR A 82 5.30 7.69 11.50
N ASP A 83 4.66 8.77 11.92
CA ASP A 83 5.02 10.17 11.68
C ASP A 83 5.83 10.82 12.82
N TYR A 84 6.35 10.02 13.76
CA TYR A 84 7.24 10.52 14.81
C TYR A 84 8.64 10.80 14.25
N GLN A 85 9.38 11.69 14.93
CA GLN A 85 10.76 12.04 14.55
C GLN A 85 11.65 10.80 14.33
N ILE A 86 11.50 9.78 15.18
CA ILE A 86 12.12 8.46 15.01
C ILE A 86 11.08 7.38 15.38
N VAL A 87 10.82 6.46 14.45
CA VAL A 87 10.13 5.20 14.70
C VAL A 87 11.19 4.15 15.01
N SER A 88 11.31 3.75 16.27
CA SER A 88 12.32 2.78 16.69
C SER A 88 12.16 1.44 15.97
N THR A 89 13.26 0.69 15.85
CA THR A 89 13.22 -0.67 15.29
C THR A 89 12.25 -1.58 16.04
N GLN A 90 12.12 -1.39 17.37
CA GLN A 90 11.18 -2.17 18.19
C GLN A 90 9.72 -1.80 17.89
N GLN A 91 9.40 -0.51 17.74
CA GLN A 91 8.06 -0.07 17.36
C GLN A 91 7.68 -0.60 15.97
N MET A 92 8.58 -0.52 14.99
CA MET A 92 8.34 -1.07 13.65
C MET A 92 8.08 -2.59 13.69
N LYS A 93 8.86 -3.33 14.49
CA LYS A 93 8.61 -4.76 14.74
C LYS A 93 7.24 -5.02 15.38
N ASN A 94 6.80 -4.16 16.30
CA ASN A 94 5.49 -4.28 16.94
C ASN A 94 4.35 -4.04 15.93
N ILE A 95 4.49 -3.04 15.05
CA ILE A 95 3.55 -2.78 13.95
C ILE A 95 3.43 -4.02 13.05
N PHE A 96 4.55 -4.59 12.60
CA PHE A 96 4.53 -5.81 11.78
C PHE A 96 3.97 -7.06 12.49
N LYS A 97 4.05 -7.11 13.82
CA LYS A 97 3.42 -8.18 14.58
C LYS A 97 1.91 -7.99 14.66
N ALA A 98 1.44 -6.75 14.79
CA ALA A 98 0.02 -6.44 14.84
C ALA A 98 -0.69 -6.77 13.53
N THR A 99 -0.03 -6.62 12.38
CA THR A 99 -0.61 -6.93 11.06
C THR A 99 -0.67 -8.43 10.71
N LYS A 100 -0.06 -9.31 11.54
CA LYS A 100 -0.05 -10.76 11.33
C LYS A 100 -1.03 -11.54 12.22
N LYS A 101 -1.73 -10.84 13.11
CA LYS A 101 -2.82 -11.42 13.91
C LYS A 101 -4.11 -11.45 13.10
#